data_AF-A0A951MJ87-F1
#
_entry.id   AF-A0A951MJ87-F1
#
_cell.length_a   1.000
_cell.length_b   1.000
_cell.length_c   1.000
_cell.angle_alpha   90.00
_cell.angle_beta   90.00
_cell.angle_gamma   90.00
#
_symmetry.space_group_name_H-M   'P 1'
#
loop_
_entity.id
_entity.type
_entity.pdbx_description
1 polymer ?
#
loop_
_entity_poly.entity_id
_entity_poly.type
_entity_poly.pdbx_seq_one_letter_code
_entity_poly.pdbx_strand_id
1 'polypeptide(L)'
;MHRSLAPLAVAAAAVLVVASCGGAPDELKNAEALECPSGSDCYDPPKPIGPGGEIVADGGEFFFELTTANAVEGSIKVTFHNVGSAEHNFTIDEAFGDVNSVPPQGNTPPGGTDEATLELFAGTWTYYCSVPGHREAGMEGTLTVEMADQSAAGGEAGTPTQPVDAGGTEAEPAGEEGAATPGEEGASPQPTQDPATSQPEGPEPVPQQTD
;
A
#
# COMPACT_ATOMS: atom_id res chain seq x y z
N MET A 1 -64.92 -60.37 -9.11
CA MET A 1 -63.49 -60.72 -8.95
C MET A 1 -62.69 -59.62 -9.62
N HIS A 2 -61.81 -58.98 -8.84
CA HIS A 2 -60.67 -58.09 -9.13
C HIS A 2 -60.43 -57.69 -10.61
N ARG A 3 -60.02 -56.46 -10.95
CA ARG A 3 -58.87 -55.71 -10.40
C ARG A 3 -58.97 -54.22 -10.74
N SER A 4 -58.74 -53.38 -9.73
CA SER A 4 -58.39 -51.96 -9.85
C SER A 4 -56.90 -51.84 -10.18
N LEU A 5 -56.52 -50.92 -11.08
CA LEU A 5 -55.13 -50.49 -11.28
C LEU A 5 -55.12 -48.96 -11.45
N ALA A 6 -54.55 -48.30 -10.44
CA ALA A 6 -54.30 -46.86 -10.37
C ALA A 6 -53.03 -46.47 -11.16
N PRO A 7 -52.91 -45.23 -11.65
CA PRO A 7 -51.71 -44.75 -12.33
C PRO A 7 -50.57 -44.51 -11.33
N LEU A 8 -49.38 -44.95 -11.74
CA LEU A 8 -48.10 -44.77 -11.08
C LEU A 8 -47.65 -43.31 -11.21
N ALA A 9 -47.70 -42.54 -10.12
CA ALA A 9 -47.04 -41.24 -10.02
C ALA A 9 -45.63 -41.46 -9.45
N VAL A 10 -44.59 -41.34 -10.27
CA VAL A 10 -43.21 -41.26 -9.79
C VAL A 10 -42.83 -39.78 -9.72
N ALA A 11 -42.61 -39.31 -8.50
CA ALA A 11 -42.25 -37.95 -8.17
C ALA A 11 -40.88 -37.57 -8.78
N ALA A 12 -40.83 -36.42 -9.45
CA ALA A 12 -39.57 -35.77 -9.81
C ALA A 12 -38.90 -35.29 -8.52
N ALA A 13 -37.78 -35.91 -8.13
CA ALA A 13 -36.92 -35.41 -7.08
C ALA A 13 -36.23 -34.15 -7.59
N ALA A 14 -36.70 -32.98 -7.14
CA ALA A 14 -35.99 -31.73 -7.28
C ALA A 14 -34.71 -31.83 -6.43
N VAL A 15 -33.57 -32.01 -7.09
CA VAL A 15 -32.25 -31.84 -6.47
C VAL A 15 -32.11 -30.36 -6.17
N LEU A 16 -32.35 -29.97 -4.91
CA LEU A 16 -31.97 -28.67 -4.40
C LEU A 16 -30.44 -28.62 -4.38
N VAL A 17 -29.84 -28.00 -5.39
CA VAL A 17 -28.43 -27.61 -5.36
C VAL A 17 -28.34 -26.46 -4.37
N VAL A 18 -28.06 -26.77 -3.11
CA VAL A 18 -27.63 -25.76 -2.13
C VAL A 18 -26.25 -25.30 -2.60
N ALA A 19 -26.21 -24.13 -3.24
CA ALA A 19 -24.96 -23.41 -3.43
C ALA A 19 -24.41 -23.13 -2.02
N SER A 20 -23.43 -23.93 -1.60
CA SER A 20 -22.69 -23.67 -0.38
C SER A 20 -21.91 -22.38 -0.60
N CYS A 21 -22.47 -21.26 -0.17
CA CYS A 21 -21.71 -20.06 0.04
C CYS A 21 -20.72 -20.39 1.17
N GLY A 22 -19.50 -20.79 0.81
CA GLY A 22 -18.40 -20.89 1.75
C GLY A 22 -18.14 -19.48 2.24
N GLY A 23 -18.42 -19.22 3.52
CA GLY A 23 -18.14 -17.92 4.14
C GLY A 23 -16.68 -17.56 3.92
N ALA A 24 -16.42 -16.31 3.52
CA ALA A 24 -15.07 -15.80 3.38
C ALA A 24 -14.30 -16.02 4.71
N PRO A 25 -13.01 -16.40 4.66
CA PRO A 25 -12.17 -16.46 5.85
C PRO A 25 -12.18 -15.10 6.57
N ASP A 26 -11.97 -15.11 7.89
CA ASP A 26 -12.13 -13.92 8.73
C ASP A 26 -11.28 -12.72 8.27
N GLU A 27 -10.13 -12.99 7.64
CA GLU A 27 -9.22 -12.00 7.03
C GLU A 27 -9.79 -11.30 5.78
N LEU A 28 -10.75 -11.91 5.08
CA LEU A 28 -11.35 -11.36 3.85
C LEU A 28 -12.71 -10.70 4.09
N LYS A 29 -13.12 -10.51 5.35
CA LYS A 29 -14.41 -9.90 5.69
C LYS A 29 -14.56 -8.46 5.21
N ASN A 30 -13.44 -7.76 5.04
CA ASN A 30 -13.38 -6.38 4.58
C ASN A 30 -12.74 -6.26 3.18
N ALA A 31 -12.71 -7.34 2.39
CA ALA A 31 -12.28 -7.29 1.00
C ALA A 31 -13.37 -6.69 0.08
N GLU A 32 -12.98 -5.97 -0.97
CA GLU A 32 -13.93 -5.60 -2.02
C GLU A 32 -14.50 -6.84 -2.75
N ALA A 33 -15.82 -6.87 -2.97
CA ALA A 33 -16.50 -8.00 -3.59
C ALA A 33 -16.18 -8.09 -5.09
N LEU A 34 -15.71 -9.25 -5.52
CA LEU A 34 -15.31 -9.55 -6.91
C LEU A 34 -16.44 -9.29 -7.92
N GLU A 35 -16.35 -8.22 -8.72
CA GLU A 35 -17.20 -8.04 -9.90
C GLU A 35 -16.53 -8.66 -11.13
N CYS A 36 -16.57 -10.00 -11.22
CA CYS A 36 -16.22 -10.65 -12.48
C CYS A 36 -17.40 -10.57 -13.47
N PRO A 37 -17.24 -10.01 -14.67
CA PRO A 37 -18.27 -10.13 -15.70
C PRO A 37 -18.55 -11.61 -15.97
N SER A 38 -19.83 -11.97 -16.00
CA SER A 38 -20.27 -13.34 -16.28
C SER A 38 -19.65 -13.85 -17.58
N GLY A 39 -18.78 -14.86 -17.50
CA GLY A 39 -18.24 -15.58 -18.67
C GLY A 39 -16.75 -15.38 -18.98
N SER A 40 -15.98 -14.70 -18.13
CA SER A 40 -14.52 -14.64 -18.22
C SER A 40 -13.83 -15.23 -17.00
N ASP A 41 -12.71 -15.94 -17.21
CA ASP A 41 -11.80 -16.41 -16.16
C ASP A 41 -10.96 -15.24 -15.60
N CYS A 42 -11.63 -14.22 -15.05
CA CYS A 42 -10.95 -13.15 -14.31
C CYS A 42 -10.68 -13.61 -12.88
N TYR A 43 -9.45 -13.45 -12.43
CA TYR A 43 -9.07 -13.52 -11.02
C TYR A 43 -8.28 -12.24 -10.73
N ASP A 44 -8.98 -11.18 -10.35
CA ASP A 44 -8.33 -10.04 -9.71
C ASP A 44 -8.14 -10.44 -8.24
N PRO A 45 -6.92 -10.39 -7.67
CA PRO A 45 -6.72 -10.67 -6.25
C PRO A 45 -7.61 -9.75 -5.40
N PRO A 46 -8.21 -10.26 -4.31
CA PRO A 46 -8.99 -9.43 -3.40
C PRO A 46 -8.10 -8.33 -2.82
N LYS A 47 -8.64 -7.11 -2.73
CA LYS A 47 -7.97 -5.96 -2.13
C LYS A 47 -8.62 -5.59 -0.80
N PRO A 48 -7.82 -5.17 0.20
CA PRO A 48 -8.33 -4.78 1.50
C PRO A 48 -9.05 -3.42 1.42
N ILE A 49 -10.21 -3.31 2.07
CA ILE A 49 -10.89 -2.03 2.27
C ILE A 49 -10.72 -1.62 3.72
N GLY A 50 -10.16 -0.43 3.92
CA GLY A 50 -10.13 0.21 5.22
C GLY A 50 -9.42 1.55 5.16
N PRO A 51 -9.24 2.22 6.31
CA PRO A 51 -8.62 3.53 6.37
C PRO A 51 -7.13 3.51 6.01
N GLY A 52 -6.52 2.32 5.90
CA GLY A 52 -5.10 2.20 5.61
C GLY A 52 -4.23 2.71 6.75
N GLY A 53 -3.03 3.17 6.43
CA GLY A 53 -2.09 3.60 7.46
C GLY A 53 -0.75 4.07 6.94
N GLU A 54 0.17 4.27 7.88
CA GLU A 54 1.54 4.69 7.61
C GLU A 54 2.52 3.83 8.40
N ILE A 55 3.57 3.41 7.70
CA ILE A 55 4.74 2.76 8.26
C ILE A 55 5.97 3.57 7.86
N VAL A 56 6.80 3.88 8.84
CA VAL A 56 8.12 4.47 8.60
C VAL A 56 9.14 3.54 9.24
N ALA A 57 10.11 3.10 8.44
CA ALA A 57 11.14 2.17 8.86
C ALA A 57 12.52 2.73 8.54
N ASP A 58 13.40 2.73 9.53
CA ASP A 58 14.83 2.91 9.32
C ASP A 58 15.48 1.52 9.24
N GLY A 59 16.42 1.34 8.33
CA GLY A 59 17.17 0.09 8.21
C GLY A 59 18.64 0.32 7.91
N GLY A 60 19.46 -0.58 8.41
CA GLY A 60 20.89 -0.63 8.15
C GLY A 60 21.39 -2.06 8.28
N GLU A 61 22.68 -2.24 8.55
CA GLU A 61 23.32 -3.55 8.55
C GLU A 61 22.59 -4.57 9.44
N PHE A 62 21.78 -5.40 8.79
CA PHE A 62 21.04 -6.52 9.36
C PHE A 62 19.97 -6.14 10.40
N PHE A 63 19.44 -4.92 10.35
CA PHE A 63 18.36 -4.51 11.25
C PHE A 63 17.31 -3.65 10.55
N PHE A 64 16.13 -3.61 11.18
CA PHE A 64 15.08 -2.62 10.94
C PHE A 64 14.62 -2.02 12.27
N GLU A 65 14.25 -0.75 12.24
CA GLU A 65 13.56 -0.05 13.32
C GLU A 65 12.30 0.61 12.75
N LEU A 66 11.13 0.19 13.21
CA LEU A 66 9.87 0.85 12.85
C LEU A 66 9.72 2.10 13.73
N THR A 67 9.89 3.27 13.14
CA THR A 67 9.70 4.56 13.82
C THR A 67 8.22 4.98 13.85
N THR A 68 7.44 4.49 12.88
CA THR A 68 5.98 4.56 12.84
C THR A 68 5.42 3.22 12.37
N ALA A 69 4.38 2.71 13.04
CA ALA A 69 3.71 1.45 12.69
C ALA A 69 2.19 1.53 12.92
N ASN A 70 1.56 2.55 12.34
CA ASN A 70 0.10 2.70 12.38
C ASN A 70 -0.49 2.04 11.14
N ALA A 71 -0.73 0.74 11.19
CA ALA A 71 -1.27 0.00 10.05
C ALA A 71 -2.65 -0.58 10.38
N VAL A 72 -3.68 -0.07 9.72
CA VAL A 72 -5.02 -0.64 9.68
C VAL A 72 -5.25 -1.15 8.26
N GLU A 73 -5.96 -2.26 8.09
CA GLU A 73 -6.15 -2.86 6.78
C GLU A 73 -6.57 -1.85 5.69
N GLY A 74 -6.03 -2.01 4.49
CA GLY A 74 -6.18 -1.10 3.36
C GLY A 74 -4.85 -0.71 2.75
N SER A 75 -4.83 0.45 2.09
CA SER A 75 -3.63 1.03 1.48
C SER A 75 -2.70 1.64 2.54
N ILE A 76 -1.54 1.02 2.75
CA ILE A 76 -0.51 1.45 3.70
C ILE A 76 0.59 2.19 2.95
N LYS A 77 0.83 3.46 3.29
CA LYS A 77 2.03 4.16 2.83
C LYS A 77 3.23 3.69 3.65
N VAL A 78 4.26 3.20 2.98
CA VAL A 78 5.52 2.78 3.61
C VAL A 78 6.65 3.68 3.13
N THR A 79 7.35 4.30 4.07
CA THR A 79 8.58 5.05 3.84
C THR A 79 9.75 4.30 4.46
N PHE A 80 10.77 3.99 3.66
CA PHE A 80 11.96 3.29 4.12
C PHE A 80 13.19 4.20 4.00
N HIS A 81 13.91 4.37 5.11
CA HIS A 81 15.18 5.08 5.18
C HIS A 81 16.32 4.08 5.33
N ASN A 82 17.23 4.07 4.36
CA ASN A 82 18.48 3.34 4.52
C ASN A 82 19.49 4.20 5.27
N VAL A 83 19.66 3.94 6.56
CA VAL A 83 20.63 4.61 7.44
C VAL A 83 21.97 3.85 7.52
N GLY A 84 22.09 2.72 6.81
CA GLY A 84 23.29 1.90 6.72
C GLY A 84 24.25 2.32 5.59
N SER A 85 25.24 1.47 5.39
CA SER A 85 26.31 1.58 4.39
C SER A 85 26.18 0.58 3.23
N ALA A 86 25.36 -0.48 3.38
CA ALA A 86 24.95 -1.38 2.31
C ALA A 86 23.63 -0.94 1.67
N GLU A 87 23.29 -1.51 0.51
CA GLU A 87 21.93 -1.36 -0.04
C GLU A 87 20.93 -2.20 0.74
N HIS A 88 19.72 -1.68 0.91
CA HIS A 88 18.65 -2.35 1.65
C HIS A 88 17.30 -2.14 0.96
N ASN A 89 16.34 -2.98 1.29
CA ASN A 89 14.95 -2.79 0.92
C ASN A 89 14.07 -3.29 2.06
N PHE A 90 12.80 -2.87 2.04
CA PHE A 90 11.79 -3.31 2.98
C PHE A 90 10.74 -4.12 2.20
N THR A 91 10.82 -5.44 2.26
CA THR A 91 9.91 -6.37 1.59
C THR A 91 8.96 -7.00 2.60
N ILE A 92 7.67 -7.11 2.28
CA ILE A 92 6.68 -7.84 3.07
C ILE A 92 6.34 -9.16 2.35
N ASP A 93 6.47 -10.29 3.05
CA ASP A 93 6.05 -11.60 2.55
C ASP A 93 4.53 -11.60 2.29
N GLU A 94 4.09 -12.19 1.18
CA GLU A 94 2.68 -12.42 0.85
C GLU A 94 1.79 -11.16 0.76
N ALA A 95 2.37 -9.95 0.68
CA ALA A 95 1.58 -8.74 0.48
C ALA A 95 0.70 -8.87 -0.78
N PHE A 96 -0.54 -8.41 -0.69
CA PHE A 96 -1.49 -8.52 -1.79
C PHE A 96 -1.24 -7.42 -2.83
N GLY A 97 -1.53 -7.72 -4.10
CA GLY A 97 -1.36 -6.79 -5.21
C GLY A 97 0.01 -6.89 -5.92
N ASP A 98 0.32 -5.87 -6.72
CA ASP A 98 1.50 -5.87 -7.62
C ASP A 98 2.80 -5.41 -6.94
N VAL A 99 2.71 -4.81 -5.75
CA VAL A 99 3.84 -4.22 -5.03
C VAL A 99 3.91 -4.79 -3.62
N ASN A 100 5.06 -5.37 -3.27
CA ASN A 100 5.33 -5.94 -1.95
C ASN A 100 6.65 -5.46 -1.34
N SER A 101 7.32 -4.49 -1.96
CA SER A 101 8.64 -4.03 -1.55
C SER A 101 8.77 -2.51 -1.65
N VAL A 102 9.63 -1.94 -0.81
CA VAL A 102 10.06 -0.53 -0.84
C VAL A 102 11.58 -0.50 -1.02
N PRO A 103 12.10 0.07 -2.13
CA PRO A 103 11.34 0.52 -3.30
C PRO A 103 10.61 -0.65 -3.99
N PRO A 104 9.61 -0.38 -4.85
CA PRO A 104 8.92 -1.42 -5.61
C PRO A 104 9.85 -2.28 -6.47
N GLN A 105 11.01 -1.73 -6.84
CA GLN A 105 12.04 -2.43 -7.60
C GLN A 105 13.43 -2.00 -7.16
N GLY A 106 14.37 -2.95 -7.15
CA GLY A 106 15.75 -2.70 -6.75
C GLY A 106 15.93 -2.54 -5.24
N ASN A 107 16.89 -1.71 -4.84
CA ASN A 107 17.25 -1.46 -3.45
C ASN A 107 17.42 0.04 -3.20
N THR A 108 17.14 0.48 -1.97
CA THR A 108 17.48 1.82 -1.48
C THR A 108 18.99 1.91 -1.24
N PRO A 109 19.70 2.86 -1.87
CA PRO A 109 21.13 3.05 -1.67
C PRO A 109 21.45 3.58 -0.26
N PRO A 110 22.71 3.52 0.20
CA PRO A 110 23.14 4.09 1.48
C PRO A 110 22.75 5.57 1.62
N GLY A 111 22.11 5.92 2.74
CA GLY A 111 21.58 7.27 3.00
C GLY A 111 20.34 7.65 2.17
N GLY A 112 19.80 6.71 1.39
CA GLY A 112 18.63 6.91 0.55
C GLY A 112 17.30 6.77 1.30
N THR A 113 16.26 7.28 0.66
CA THR A 113 14.86 7.15 1.10
C THR A 113 14.03 6.70 -0.10
N ASP A 114 13.20 5.68 0.08
CA ASP A 114 12.20 5.27 -0.90
C ASP A 114 10.82 5.13 -0.25
N GLU A 115 9.77 5.24 -1.07
CA GLU A 115 8.39 5.09 -0.64
C GLU A 115 7.63 4.14 -1.58
N ALA A 116 6.69 3.38 -1.03
CA ALA A 116 5.68 2.67 -1.79
C ALA A 116 4.35 2.59 -1.01
N THR A 117 3.27 2.29 -1.72
CA THR A 117 1.99 1.95 -1.09
C THR A 117 1.77 0.45 -1.22
N LEU A 118 1.49 -0.21 -0.09
CA LEU A 118 1.23 -1.65 0.00
C LEU A 118 -0.23 -1.88 0.39
N GLU A 119 -0.87 -2.88 -0.20
CA GLU A 119 -2.23 -3.28 0.15
C GLU A 119 -2.18 -4.44 1.16
N LEU A 120 -2.47 -4.15 2.43
CA LEU A 120 -2.37 -5.14 3.51
C LEU A 120 -3.73 -5.39 4.15
N PHE A 121 -4.11 -6.66 4.24
CA PHE A 121 -5.21 -7.11 5.11
C PHE A 121 -4.76 -7.09 6.57
N ALA A 122 -5.74 -7.08 7.47
CA ALA A 122 -5.50 -7.25 8.88
C ALA A 122 -4.86 -8.61 9.16
N GLY A 123 -3.83 -8.64 10.02
CA GLY A 123 -3.05 -9.84 10.25
C GLY A 123 -1.67 -9.57 10.80
N THR A 124 -0.85 -10.62 10.85
CA THR A 124 0.58 -10.51 11.20
C THR A 124 1.42 -10.84 9.99
N TRP A 125 2.30 -9.91 9.65
CA TRP A 125 3.11 -9.91 8.45
C TRP A 125 4.58 -10.02 8.81
N THR A 126 5.34 -10.79 8.04
CA THR A 126 6.81 -10.77 8.14
C THR A 126 7.35 -9.78 7.13
N TYR A 127 8.15 -8.82 7.60
CA TYR A 127 8.93 -7.96 6.73
C TYR A 127 10.40 -8.33 6.83
N TYR A 128 11.14 -8.18 5.73
CA TYR A 128 12.55 -8.57 5.64
C TYR A 128 13.27 -7.80 4.54
N CYS A 129 14.60 -7.83 4.56
CA CYS A 129 15.41 -7.37 3.44
C CYS A 129 15.69 -8.54 2.49
N SER A 130 15.32 -8.40 1.23
CA SER A 130 15.46 -9.44 0.20
C SER A 130 16.84 -9.49 -0.47
N VAL A 131 17.77 -8.61 -0.08
CA VAL A 131 19.17 -8.68 -0.53
C VAL A 131 19.78 -10.02 -0.06
N PRO A 132 20.44 -10.79 -0.95
CA PRO A 132 20.93 -12.14 -0.61
C PRO A 132 21.76 -12.17 0.67
N GLY A 133 21.40 -13.05 1.62
CA GLY A 133 22.10 -13.23 2.89
C GLY A 133 21.65 -12.27 3.99
N HIS A 134 20.89 -11.22 3.70
CA HIS A 134 20.51 -10.22 4.71
C HIS A 134 19.44 -10.77 5.67
N ARG A 135 18.39 -11.42 5.13
CA ARG A 135 17.38 -12.09 5.95
C ARG A 135 18.00 -13.18 6.83
N GLU A 136 18.87 -14.01 6.27
CA GLU A 136 19.56 -15.09 7.01
C GLU A 136 20.49 -14.56 8.10
N ALA A 137 21.01 -13.35 7.94
CA ALA A 137 21.79 -12.64 8.94
C ALA A 137 20.92 -11.96 10.02
N GLY A 138 19.59 -12.05 9.93
CA GLY A 138 18.63 -11.55 10.92
C GLY A 138 17.88 -10.29 10.51
N MET A 139 17.99 -9.85 9.25
CA MET A 139 17.29 -8.66 8.75
C MET A 139 15.82 -8.95 8.42
N GLU A 140 15.05 -9.29 9.44
CA GLU A 140 13.60 -9.50 9.39
C GLU A 140 12.92 -9.05 10.69
N GLY A 141 11.61 -8.83 10.61
CA GLY A 141 10.76 -8.51 11.75
C GLY A 141 9.29 -8.78 11.46
N THR A 142 8.44 -8.49 12.43
CA THR A 142 6.99 -8.74 12.37
C THR A 142 6.20 -7.46 12.48
N LEU A 143 5.22 -7.27 11.60
CA LEU A 143 4.29 -6.16 11.58
C LEU A 143 2.88 -6.68 11.87
N THR A 144 2.14 -6.01 12.76
CA THR A 144 0.70 -6.27 12.96
C THR A 144 -0.11 -5.20 12.24
N VAL A 145 -1.05 -5.64 11.40
CA VAL A 145 -2.04 -4.78 10.74
C VAL A 145 -3.38 -5.01 11.42
N GLU A 146 -3.99 -3.94 11.92
CA GLU A 146 -5.25 -3.99 12.64
C GLU A 146 -6.46 -4.12 11.69
N MET A 147 -7.52 -4.75 12.17
CA MET A 147 -8.82 -4.77 11.47
C MET A 147 -9.40 -3.36 11.43
N ALA A 148 -9.94 -2.95 10.28
CA ALA A 148 -10.75 -1.76 10.17
C ALA A 148 -12.04 -1.94 10.99
N ASP A 149 -12.32 -0.98 11.86
CA ASP A 149 -13.62 -0.92 12.52
C ASP A 149 -14.70 -0.70 11.46
N GLN A 150 -15.66 -1.63 11.41
CA GLN A 150 -16.81 -1.59 10.51
C GLN A 150 -17.70 -0.35 10.71
N SER A 151 -17.51 0.42 11.79
CA SER A 151 -18.20 1.68 12.02
C SER A 151 -17.65 2.86 11.20
N ALA A 152 -16.42 2.77 10.64
CA ALA A 152 -15.79 3.86 9.90
C ALA A 152 -15.89 3.74 8.36
N ALA A 153 -16.18 2.54 7.84
CA ALA A 153 -16.35 2.27 6.41
C ALA A 153 -17.77 2.58 5.87
N GLY A 154 -18.70 2.98 6.74
CA GLY A 154 -20.09 3.31 6.39
C GLY A 154 -20.33 4.75 5.92
N GLY A 155 -19.31 5.44 5.41
CA GLY A 155 -19.47 6.72 4.76
C GLY A 155 -20.07 6.55 3.38
N GLU A 156 -21.39 6.38 3.30
CA GLU A 156 -22.16 6.50 2.05
C GLU A 156 -21.62 7.69 1.23
N ALA A 157 -21.28 7.42 -0.03
CA ALA A 157 -21.12 8.44 -1.05
C ALA A 157 -22.45 9.19 -1.20
N GLY A 158 -22.66 10.17 -0.32
CA GLY A 158 -23.74 11.13 -0.39
C GLY A 158 -23.61 11.88 -1.70
N THR A 159 -24.49 11.57 -2.64
CA THR A 159 -24.74 12.35 -3.86
C THR A 159 -24.91 13.83 -3.48
N PRO A 160 -24.14 14.78 -4.04
CA PRO A 160 -24.42 16.19 -3.81
C PRO A 160 -25.68 16.56 -4.60
N THR A 161 -26.83 16.57 -3.94
CA THR A 161 -28.00 17.28 -4.46
C THR A 161 -27.84 18.74 -4.08
N GLN A 162 -27.33 19.54 -5.01
CA GLN A 162 -27.42 21.01 -4.91
C GLN A 162 -28.90 21.44 -4.97
N PRO A 163 -29.38 22.32 -4.08
CA PRO A 163 -30.44 23.23 -4.44
C PRO A 163 -29.82 24.42 -5.20
N VAL A 164 -30.29 24.61 -6.43
CA VAL A 164 -30.13 25.88 -7.15
C VAL A 164 -30.96 26.95 -6.45
N ASP A 165 -30.35 28.07 -6.09
CA ASP A 165 -31.08 29.33 -5.98
C ASP A 165 -30.23 30.46 -6.58
N ALA A 166 -30.84 31.14 -7.54
CA ALA A 166 -30.31 32.28 -8.26
C ALA A 166 -31.12 33.51 -7.85
N GLY A 167 -30.44 34.54 -7.36
CA GLY A 167 -31.06 35.85 -7.15
C GLY A 167 -30.11 36.85 -6.49
N GLY A 168 -29.37 37.62 -7.29
CA GLY A 168 -28.53 38.73 -6.81
C GLY A 168 -29.30 40.05 -6.65
N THR A 169 -28.68 41.02 -5.97
CA THR A 169 -28.40 42.38 -6.51
C THR A 169 -27.46 43.18 -5.60
N GLU A 170 -26.48 43.80 -6.26
CA GLU A 170 -25.70 45.04 -6.04
C GLU A 170 -25.61 45.72 -4.66
N ALA A 171 -24.38 46.08 -4.24
CA ALA A 171 -23.75 47.40 -4.52
C ALA A 171 -22.62 47.74 -3.51
N GLU A 172 -21.45 48.15 -4.00
CA GLU A 172 -20.42 48.93 -3.26
C GLU A 172 -20.81 50.45 -3.24
N PRO A 173 -20.14 51.35 -2.47
CA PRO A 173 -18.75 51.76 -2.77
C PRO A 173 -17.83 52.16 -1.57
N ALA A 174 -16.52 52.02 -1.84
CA ALA A 174 -15.38 52.94 -1.66
C ALA A 174 -14.97 53.59 -0.32
N GLY A 175 -13.64 53.59 -0.12
CA GLY A 175 -12.81 54.54 0.68
C GLY A 175 -11.92 53.81 1.70
N GLU A 176 -10.64 54.08 1.91
CA GLU A 176 -9.65 55.01 1.36
C GLU A 176 -8.26 54.53 1.87
N GLU A 177 -7.22 55.16 1.32
CA GLU A 177 -5.77 54.92 1.31
C GLU A 177 -5.03 54.68 2.64
N GLY A 178 -3.84 54.08 2.51
CA GLY A 178 -2.81 54.06 3.55
C GLY A 178 -1.54 53.30 3.14
N ALA A 179 -0.75 53.88 2.22
CA ALA A 179 0.57 53.38 1.83
C ALA A 179 1.66 53.83 2.82
N ALA A 180 2.59 52.92 3.17
CA ALA A 180 4.01 53.22 3.42
C ALA A 180 4.84 51.92 3.52
N THR A 181 5.77 51.74 2.58
CA THR A 181 7.01 50.92 2.67
C THR A 181 8.20 51.89 2.88
N PRO A 182 9.50 51.50 2.95
CA PRO A 182 10.16 50.19 3.11
C PRO A 182 11.28 50.21 4.20
N GLY A 183 11.89 49.05 4.46
CA GLY A 183 13.24 48.93 5.05
C GLY A 183 13.76 47.51 4.79
N GLU A 184 14.58 47.27 3.77
CA GLU A 184 16.04 47.40 3.68
C GLU A 184 16.85 46.28 4.37
N GLU A 185 17.56 45.54 3.50
CA GLU A 185 18.88 44.93 3.63
C GLU A 185 19.20 43.85 4.68
N GLY A 186 19.69 42.71 4.14
CA GLY A 186 20.36 41.66 4.89
C GLY A 186 20.77 40.48 4.00
N ALA A 187 21.61 40.75 2.99
CA ALA A 187 22.16 39.74 2.09
C ALA A 187 23.46 39.10 2.62
N SER A 188 23.63 37.82 2.27
CA SER A 188 24.87 37.04 2.09
C SER A 188 25.52 36.34 3.30
N PRO A 189 26.33 35.26 3.10
CA PRO A 189 26.43 34.35 1.95
C PRO A 189 26.46 32.83 2.31
N GLN A 190 26.19 31.99 1.31
CA GLN A 190 26.55 30.57 1.29
C GLN A 190 28.09 30.39 1.25
N PRO A 191 28.65 29.35 1.90
CA PRO A 191 30.00 28.88 1.60
C PRO A 191 30.00 27.93 0.40
N THR A 192 30.68 28.34 -0.68
CA THR A 192 31.16 27.50 -1.78
C THR A 192 32.54 26.94 -1.43
N GLN A 193 32.70 25.61 -1.45
CA GLN A 193 33.96 24.88 -1.60
C GLN A 193 33.57 23.47 -2.11
N ASP A 194 34.22 22.76 -3.02
CA ASP A 194 35.16 22.96 -4.13
C ASP A 194 35.24 21.54 -4.75
N PRO A 195 35.19 21.31 -6.09
CA PRO A 195 35.19 19.97 -6.64
C PRO A 195 36.63 19.46 -6.78
N ALA A 196 37.07 18.60 -5.85
CA ALA A 196 38.33 17.87 -5.98
C ALA A 196 38.07 16.36 -6.16
N THR A 197 38.28 15.96 -7.40
CA THR A 197 38.59 14.62 -7.92
C THR A 197 39.33 13.71 -6.94
N SER A 198 38.81 12.49 -6.72
CA SER A 198 39.60 11.29 -6.42
C SER A 198 38.74 10.05 -6.66
N GLN A 199 38.88 9.45 -7.84
CA GLN A 199 38.48 8.06 -8.07
C GLN A 199 39.55 7.14 -7.46
N PRO A 200 39.20 6.12 -6.67
CA PRO A 200 40.06 4.97 -6.50
C PRO A 200 39.87 4.01 -7.68
N GLU A 201 41.02 3.53 -8.15
CA GLU A 201 41.24 2.70 -9.31
C GLU A 201 40.48 1.36 -9.23
N GLY A 202 39.91 0.92 -10.35
CA GLY A 202 39.24 -0.37 -10.48
C GLY A 202 40.20 -1.55 -10.39
N PRO A 203 39.71 -2.75 -10.08
CA PRO A 203 40.54 -3.94 -9.93
C PRO A 203 41.15 -4.38 -11.28
N GLU A 204 42.41 -4.81 -11.21
CA GLU A 204 43.24 -5.30 -12.31
C GLU A 204 42.60 -6.52 -13.02
N PRO A 205 42.76 -6.68 -14.36
CA PRO A 205 42.25 -7.85 -15.06
C PRO A 205 43.04 -9.12 -14.72
N VAL A 206 42.31 -10.17 -14.35
CA VAL A 206 42.82 -11.54 -14.14
C VAL A 206 43.29 -12.11 -15.48
N PRO A 207 44.52 -12.67 -15.60
CA PRO A 207 44.94 -13.33 -16.83
C PRO A 207 44.16 -14.64 -17.02
N GLN A 208 43.56 -14.79 -18.21
CA GLN A 208 42.94 -16.05 -18.62
C GLN A 208 44.03 -17.12 -18.82
N GLN A 209 43.93 -18.22 -18.09
CA GLN A 209 44.70 -19.42 -18.39
C GLN A 209 44.02 -20.15 -19.55
N THR A 210 44.77 -20.33 -20.63
CA THR A 210 44.44 -21.23 -21.74
C THR A 210 44.79 -22.66 -21.34
N ASP A 211 43.82 -23.57 -21.43
CA ASP A 211 44.04 -25.02 -21.56
C ASP A 211 43.70 -25.43 -23.00
#